data_AF-A0A699JCF1-F1
#
_entry.id   AF-A0A699JCF1-F1
#
_cell.length_a   1.000
_cell.length_b   1.000
_cell.length_c   1.000
_cell.angle_alpha   90.00
_cell.angle_beta   90.00
_cell.angle_gamma   90.00
#
_symmetry.space_group_name_H-M   'P 1'
#
loop_
_entity.id
_entity.type
_entity.pdbx_description
1 polymer ?
#
loop_
_entity_poly.entity_id
_entity_poly.type
_entity_poly.pdbx_seq_one_letter_code
_entity_poly.pdbx_strand_id
1 'polypeptide(L)' 'MMKYYNARVRGVAFKLGDFVYRSNDASHAVAGGKLGPQLEGPYEVTKALGNEAYKLQSMDGTILPRT' A
#
# COMPACT_ATOMS: atom_id res chain seq x y z
N MET A 1 -18.15 -20.20 14.92
CA MET A 1 -16.67 -20.10 14.96
C MET A 1 -16.21 -19.12 13.88
N MET A 2 -16.16 -17.81 14.15
CA MET A 2 -15.88 -16.79 13.10
C MET A 2 -15.15 -15.52 13.57
N LYS A 3 -14.88 -15.35 14.87
CA LYS A 3 -14.34 -14.08 15.40
C LYS A 3 -12.83 -14.08 15.66
N TYR A 4 -12.12 -15.20 15.47
CA TYR A 4 -10.73 -15.34 15.91
C TYR A 4 -9.69 -14.93 14.86
N TYR A 5 -9.95 -15.17 13.57
CA TYR A 5 -8.92 -15.05 12.53
C TYR A 5 -8.47 -13.61 12.28
N ASN A 6 -9.39 -12.64 12.34
CA ASN A 6 -9.11 -11.24 12.05
C ASN A 6 -9.09 -10.35 13.30
N ALA A 7 -9.04 -10.92 14.50
CA ALA A 7 -9.08 -10.16 15.76
C ALA A 7 -7.89 -9.19 15.92
N ARG A 8 -6.82 -9.38 15.15
CA ARG A 8 -5.62 -8.52 15.13
C ARG A 8 -5.62 -7.49 14.00
N VAL A 9 -6.57 -7.57 13.06
CA VAL A 9 -6.69 -6.58 11.98
C VAL A 9 -7.13 -5.27 12.61
N ARG A 10 -6.28 -4.26 12.53
CA ARG A 10 -6.61 -2.89 12.90
C ARG A 10 -6.93 -2.15 11.61
N GLY A 11 -8.17 -1.70 11.46
CA GLY A 11 -8.50 -0.75 10.39
C GLY A 11 -7.70 0.53 10.62
N VAL A 12 -6.79 0.84 9.70
CA VAL A 12 -6.02 2.08 9.70
C VAL A 12 -6.49 2.91 8.52
N ALA A 13 -6.94 4.12 8.79
CA ALA A 13 -7.23 5.10 7.76
C ALA A 13 -5.99 5.98 7.57
N PHE A 14 -5.49 6.06 6.33
CA PHE A 14 -4.38 6.95 6.00
C PHE A 14 -4.90 8.36 5.73
N LYS A 15 -4.11 9.36 6.09
CA LYS A 15 -4.41 10.77 5.82
C LYS A 15 -3.66 11.20 4.56
N LEU A 16 -4.11 12.32 3.99
CA LEU A 16 -3.37 13.00 2.94
C LEU A 16 -1.98 13.40 3.46
N GLY A 17 -0.92 13.09 2.71
CA GLY A 17 0.47 13.35 3.10
C GLY A 17 1.11 12.27 3.99
N ASP A 18 0.37 11.21 4.37
CA ASP A 18 1.01 10.04 5.00
C ASP A 18 1.90 9.32 3.99
N PHE A 19 3.02 8.78 4.48
CA PHE A 19 3.91 7.91 3.71
C PHE A 19 3.62 6.44 4.02
N VAL A 20 3.36 5.66 2.98
CA VAL A 20 3.01 4.25 3.07
C VAL A 20 3.87 3.40 2.15
N TYR A 21 4.15 2.17 2.58
CA TYR A 21 4.78 1.17 1.73
C TYR A 21 3.72 0.34 1.01
N ARG A 22 3.95 0.05 -0.28
CA ARG A 22 3.06 -0.84 -1.05
C ARG A 22 3.62 -2.26 -0.99
N SER A 23 2.78 -3.26 -0.76
CA SER A 23 3.21 -4.66 -0.86
C SER A 23 3.60 -4.97 -2.30
N ASN A 24 4.71 -5.69 -2.50
CA ASN A 24 5.19 -6.04 -3.84
C ASN A 24 4.18 -6.91 -4.62
N ASP A 25 3.44 -7.77 -3.91
CA ASP A 25 2.30 -8.53 -4.46
C ASP A 25 1.28 -7.63 -5.19
N ALA A 26 0.99 -6.46 -4.62
CA ALA A 26 0.05 -5.50 -5.21
C ALA A 26 0.68 -4.65 -6.32
N SER A 27 2.01 -4.57 -6.42
CA SER A 27 2.71 -3.73 -7.41
C SER A 27 3.14 -4.49 -8.65
N HIS A 28 3.25 -5.83 -8.57
CA HIS A 28 3.93 -6.64 -9.60
C HIS A 28 5.35 -6.14 -9.91
N ALA A 29 5.97 -5.42 -8.97
CA ALA A 29 7.23 -4.72 -9.20
C ALA A 29 8.40 -5.68 -9.07
N VAL A 30 8.68 -6.36 -10.18
CA VAL A 30 9.74 -7.35 -10.37
C VAL A 30 9.61 -8.55 -9.41
N ALA A 31 9.80 -9.75 -9.96
CA ALA A 31 9.98 -10.94 -9.15
C ALA A 31 11.36 -10.84 -8.46
N GLY A 32 11.44 -10.00 -7.43
CA GLY A 32 12.50 -10.10 -6.45
C GLY A 32 12.43 -11.54 -5.99
N GLY A 33 13.46 -12.33 -6.30
CA GLY A 33 13.46 -13.76 -6.04
C GLY A 33 13.27 -14.07 -4.55
N LYS A 34 13.63 -15.26 -4.11
CA LYS A 34 13.46 -15.67 -2.70
C LYS A 34 13.95 -14.66 -1.62
N LEU A 35 14.84 -13.73 -2.00
CA LEU A 35 15.42 -12.68 -1.14
C LEU A 35 15.13 -11.25 -1.60
N GLY A 36 14.14 -11.04 -2.48
CA GLY A 36 13.75 -9.69 -2.92
C GLY A 36 13.01 -8.90 -1.83
N PRO A 37 13.05 -7.56 -1.88
CA PRO A 37 12.26 -6.73 -0.98
C PRO A 37 10.75 -7.02 -1.16
N GLN A 38 10.04 -7.22 -0.04
CA GLN A 38 8.59 -7.49 -0.04
C GLN A 38 7.74 -6.23 -0.06
N LEU A 39 8.33 -5.09 0.27
CA LEU A 39 7.69 -3.78 0.33
C LEU A 39 8.37 -2.87 -0.70
N GLU A 40 7.56 -2.20 -1.50
CA GLU A 40 7.98 -1.22 -2.48
C GLU A 40 7.72 0.18 -1.96
N GLY A 41 8.78 1.00 -1.99
CA GLY A 41 8.75 2.45 -1.87
C GLY A 41 8.20 3.01 -0.57
N PRO A 42 8.57 4.22 -0.17
CA PRO A 42 7.67 5.10 0.55
C PRO A 42 6.88 5.93 -0.47
N TYR A 43 5.56 5.81 -0.45
CA TYR A 43 4.65 6.59 -1.30
C TYR A 43 3.81 7.54 -0.47
N GLU A 44 3.63 8.76 -0.99
CA GLU A 44 2.74 9.73 -0.38
C GLU A 44 1.28 9.43 -0.78
N VAL A 45 0.39 9.46 0.21
CA VAL A 45 -1.06 9.41 -0.01
C VAL A 45 -1.53 10.77 -0.49
N THR A 46 -2.00 10.84 -1.73
CA THR A 46 -2.44 12.11 -2.38
C THR A 46 -3.95 12.25 -2.49
N LYS A 47 -4.70 11.15 -2.35
CA LYS A 47 -6.16 11.21 -2.37
C LYS A 47 -6.78 9.96 -1.75
N ALA A 48 -7.78 10.13 -0.91
CA ALA A 48 -8.69 9.03 -0.54
C ALA A 48 -9.77 8.87 -1.63
N LEU A 49 -9.93 7.66 -2.15
CA LEU A 49 -10.92 7.33 -3.18
C LEU A 49 -12.21 6.70 -2.61
N GLY A 50 -12.27 6.47 -1.31
CA GLY A 50 -13.35 5.72 -0.66
C GLY A 50 -13.08 4.21 -0.64
N ASN A 51 -13.82 3.47 0.17
CA ASN A 51 -13.66 2.01 0.36
C ASN A 51 -12.20 1.59 0.64
N GLU A 52 -11.50 2.34 1.49
CA GLU A 52 -10.10 2.06 1.89
C GLU A 52 -9.10 2.06 0.72
N ALA A 53 -9.48 2.62 -0.43
CA ALA A 53 -8.60 2.83 -1.57
C ALA A 53 -7.99 4.24 -1.55
N TYR A 54 -6.69 4.31 -1.83
CA TYR A 54 -5.92 5.56 -1.82
C TYR A 54 -5.14 5.71 -3.12
N LYS A 55 -4.99 6.95 -3.60
CA LYS A 55 -4.00 7.29 -4.64
C LYS A 55 -2.66 7.53 -3.99
N LEU A 56 -1.64 6.93 -4.58
CA LEU A 56 -0.27 7.01 -4.12
C LEU A 56 0.59 7.73 -5.15
N GLN A 57 1.56 8.51 -4.67
CA GLN A 57 2.54 9.23 -5.49
C GLN A 57 3.95 8.92 -4.99
N SER A 58 4.88 8.71 -5.93
CA SER A 58 6.30 8.58 -5.63
C SER A 58 6.87 9.88 -5.07
N MET A 59 7.99 9.81 -4.37
CA MET A 59 8.74 10.99 -3.92
C MET A 59 9.13 11.93 -5.07
N ASP A 60 9.32 11.39 -6.28
CA ASP A 60 9.56 12.17 -7.52
C ASP A 60 8.30 12.80 -8.12
N GLY A 61 7.14 12.66 -7.47
CA GLY A 61 5.88 13.22 -7.96
C GLY A 61 5.18 12.36 -9.02
N THR A 62 5.70 11.19 -9.36
CA THR A 62 5.03 10.27 -10.29
C THR A 62 3.82 9.60 -9.62
N ILE A 63 2.63 9.77 -10.20
CA ILE A 63 1.42 9.08 -9.73
C ILE A 63 1.51 7.60 -10.11
N LEU A 64 1.34 6.72 -9.13
CA LEU A 64 1.38 5.28 -9.37
C LEU A 64 0.14 4.83 -10.17
N PRO A 65 0.31 3.97 -11.18
CA PRO A 65 -0.81 3.36 -11.87
C PRO A 65 -1.61 2.48 -10.90
N ARG A 66 -2.92 2.47 -11.09
CA ARG A 66 -3.82 1.51 -10.44
C ARG A 66 -3.75 0.21 -11.23
N THR A 67 -3.01 -0.74 -10.70
CA THR A 67 -3.01 -2.15 -11.13
C THR A 67 -3.88 -2.93 -10.19
#